data_AF-A0A926WQJ4-F1
#
_entry.id   AF-A0A926WQJ4-F1
#
_cell.length_a   1.000
_cell.length_b   1.000
_cell.length_c   1.000
_cell.angle_alpha   90.00
_cell.angle_beta   90.00
_cell.angle_gamma   90.00
#
_symmetry.space_group_name_H-M   'P 1'
#
loop_
_entity.id
_entity.type
_entity.pdbx_description
1 polymer ?
#
loop_
_entity_poly.entity_id
_entity_poly.type
_entity_poly.pdbx_seq_one_letter_code
_entity_poly.pdbx_strand_id
1 'polypeptide(L)'
;MNIGKTKLHPQRLLLCLGVVCGVLGVVSPDTVSSQTIPVRIVRVTATGGTTFKLRDSWYQQASQISNDKKCSVRQGEKFFVSSIRRSISNSPTPPKGNSERIGDYWEVTFEQPLSCDQLSEGKPTWFVYKKHIQELKTVVVP
;
A
#
# COMPACT_ATOMS: atom_id res chain seq x y z
N MET A 1 -5.92 54.31 39.34
CA MET A 1 -6.50 53.85 40.61
C MET A 1 -5.55 52.81 41.20
N ASN A 2 -5.29 52.91 42.49
CA ASN A 2 -4.09 52.45 43.18
C ASN A 2 -4.39 51.19 44.03
N ILE A 3 -3.34 50.48 44.47
CA ILE A 3 -3.28 49.53 45.62
C ILE A 3 -3.67 48.07 45.28
N GLY A 4 -2.93 47.03 45.68
CA GLY A 4 -1.79 46.99 46.58
C GLY A 4 -1.12 45.62 46.65
N LYS A 5 0.17 45.65 47.02
CA LYS A 5 0.96 44.51 47.49
C LYS A 5 0.46 44.06 48.87
N THR A 6 0.51 42.76 49.16
CA THR A 6 0.98 42.25 50.46
C THR A 6 1.46 40.80 50.33
N LYS A 7 2.71 40.59 50.76
CA LYS A 7 3.26 39.29 51.16
C LYS A 7 2.68 38.88 52.51
N LEU A 8 2.58 37.57 52.78
CA LEU A 8 2.88 36.99 54.10
C LEU A 8 3.12 35.47 53.98
N HIS A 9 4.38 35.10 54.25
CA HIS A 9 4.87 33.78 54.67
C HIS A 9 4.59 33.65 56.21
N PRO A 10 5.04 32.64 57.01
CA PRO A 10 5.46 31.23 56.82
C PRO A 10 4.87 30.27 57.90
N GLN A 11 5.16 28.96 57.85
CA GLN A 11 5.40 28.07 59.03
C GLN A 11 5.88 26.68 58.55
N ARG A 12 7.19 26.39 58.62
CA ARG A 12 7.88 25.54 59.64
C ARG A 12 7.23 24.15 59.83
N LEU A 13 7.80 23.04 59.34
CA LEU A 13 8.99 22.27 59.77
C LEU A 13 8.55 20.98 60.49
N LEU A 14 8.92 19.80 59.98
CA LEU A 14 9.18 18.53 60.70
C LEU A 14 9.63 17.46 59.67
N LEU A 15 10.94 17.21 59.56
CA LEU A 15 11.67 16.00 60.02
C LEU A 15 11.39 14.75 59.14
N CYS A 16 12.26 14.42 58.16
CA CYS A 16 13.52 13.67 58.24
C CYS A 16 13.39 12.12 58.21
N LEU A 17 14.18 11.54 57.28
CA LEU A 17 14.85 10.23 57.28
C LEU A 17 14.15 8.98 56.70
N GLY A 18 14.83 8.34 55.73
CA GLY A 18 14.62 6.93 55.38
C GLY A 18 15.19 6.43 54.04
N VAL A 19 16.54 6.36 53.90
CA VAL A 19 17.34 5.24 53.30
C VAL A 19 16.87 4.60 51.96
N VAL A 20 17.49 4.91 50.80
CA VAL A 20 18.62 4.25 50.09
C VAL A 20 18.35 2.87 49.44
N CYS A 21 18.90 2.71 48.21
CA CYS A 21 18.99 1.54 47.30
C CYS A 21 17.72 1.24 46.50
N GLY A 22 17.70 1.19 45.16
CA GLY A 22 18.75 0.83 44.22
C GLY A 22 18.27 -0.40 43.44
N VAL A 23 17.61 -0.19 42.30
CA VAL A 23 17.41 -1.25 41.29
C VAL A 23 17.37 -0.61 39.91
N LEU A 24 18.51 -0.75 39.24
CA LEU A 24 18.71 -0.94 37.80
C LEU A 24 17.49 -0.60 36.93
N GLY A 25 17.64 0.48 36.16
CA GLY A 25 16.78 0.72 35.01
C GLY A 25 16.86 -0.46 34.06
N VAL A 26 15.83 -1.29 34.06
CA VAL A 26 15.49 -2.07 32.89
C VAL A 26 14.84 -1.07 31.95
N VAL A 27 15.67 -0.43 31.14
CA VAL A 27 15.20 0.14 29.89
C VAL A 27 14.77 -1.10 29.10
N SER A 28 13.47 -1.41 29.13
CA SER A 28 12.91 -2.31 28.14
C SER A 28 13.41 -1.77 26.80
N PRO A 29 14.19 -2.53 26.01
CA PRO A 29 14.36 -2.12 24.65
C PRO A 29 12.95 -2.18 24.09
N ASP A 30 12.38 -1.01 23.80
CA ASP A 30 11.30 -0.91 22.84
C ASP A 30 11.89 -1.53 21.58
N THR A 31 11.72 -2.85 21.43
CA THR A 31 11.89 -3.52 20.16
C THR A 31 10.76 -2.98 19.31
N VAL A 32 11.00 -1.80 18.74
CA VAL A 32 10.30 -1.30 17.58
C VAL A 32 10.67 -2.30 16.49
N SER A 33 9.89 -3.36 16.41
CA SER A 33 9.86 -4.23 15.25
C SER A 33 9.44 -3.33 14.10
N SER A 34 10.41 -2.77 13.40
CA SER A 34 10.20 -2.10 12.13
C SER A 34 9.78 -3.19 11.16
N GLN A 35 8.47 -3.49 11.14
CA GLN A 35 7.89 -4.34 10.12
C GLN A 35 8.02 -3.58 8.80
N THR A 36 9.11 -3.83 8.10
CA THR A 36 9.26 -3.37 6.72
C THR A 36 8.23 -4.10 5.89
N ILE A 37 7.21 -3.37 5.41
CA ILE A 37 6.22 -3.92 4.48
C ILE A 37 6.99 -4.41 3.25
N PRO A 38 6.88 -5.68 2.86
CA PRO A 38 7.60 -6.19 1.71
C PRO A 38 7.19 -5.43 0.46
N VAL A 39 8.15 -4.78 -0.19
CA VAL A 39 7.90 -4.04 -1.42
C VAL A 39 7.62 -5.06 -2.54
N ARG A 40 6.46 -4.91 -3.18
CA ARG A 40 6.04 -5.76 -4.28
C ARG A 40 6.16 -4.98 -5.58
N ILE A 41 6.84 -5.57 -6.55
CA ILE A 41 7.00 -4.97 -7.87
C ILE A 41 6.41 -5.92 -8.89
N VAL A 42 5.61 -5.39 -9.81
CA VAL A 42 5.15 -6.12 -11.00
C VAL A 42 5.94 -5.61 -12.20
N ARG A 43 6.55 -6.53 -12.95
CA ARG A 43 7.26 -6.26 -14.20
C ARG A 43 6.49 -6.81 -15.39
N VAL A 44 6.36 -6.03 -16.46
CA VAL A 44 5.78 -6.49 -17.73
C VAL A 44 6.82 -7.32 -18.51
N THR A 45 6.46 -8.54 -18.89
CA THR A 45 7.35 -9.48 -19.58
C THR A 45 6.94 -9.76 -21.03
N ALA A 46 5.67 -9.57 -21.38
CA ALA A 46 5.16 -9.86 -22.71
C ALA A 46 5.80 -9.00 -23.81
N THR A 47 6.17 -9.65 -24.90
CA THR A 47 6.65 -8.99 -26.13
C THR A 47 5.55 -8.10 -26.69
N GLY A 48 5.87 -6.83 -26.93
CA GLY A 48 4.87 -5.83 -27.35
C GLY A 48 4.10 -5.16 -26.19
N GLY A 49 4.34 -5.58 -24.94
CA GLY A 49 3.70 -5.02 -23.76
C GLY A 49 2.43 -5.74 -23.34
N THR A 50 1.63 -5.09 -22.50
CA THR A 50 0.32 -5.61 -22.06
C THR A 50 -0.66 -4.47 -21.85
N THR A 51 -1.91 -4.81 -21.57
CA THR A 51 -2.96 -3.84 -21.25
C THR A 51 -3.56 -4.18 -19.89
N PHE A 52 -3.48 -3.23 -18.97
CA PHE A 52 -4.24 -3.26 -17.72
C PHE A 52 -5.67 -2.79 -18.02
N LYS A 53 -6.66 -3.48 -17.45
CA LYS A 53 -8.08 -3.22 -17.73
C LYS A 53 -8.84 -3.00 -16.42
N LEU A 54 -9.86 -2.15 -16.42
CA LEU A 54 -10.74 -2.03 -15.25
C LEU A 54 -11.65 -3.26 -15.11
N ARG A 55 -12.17 -3.46 -13.89
CA ARG A 55 -13.03 -4.59 -13.51
C ARG A 55 -14.20 -4.82 -14.46
N ASP A 56 -14.83 -3.77 -14.97
CA ASP A 56 -16.04 -3.95 -15.79
C ASP A 56 -15.73 -4.33 -17.25
N SER A 57 -14.45 -4.35 -17.64
CA SER A 57 -14.01 -4.54 -19.03
C SER A 57 -12.91 -5.59 -19.20
N TRP A 58 -12.49 -6.29 -18.13
CA TRP A 58 -11.36 -7.24 -18.17
C TRP A 58 -11.52 -8.32 -19.25
N TYR A 59 -12.75 -8.78 -19.50
CA TYR A 59 -13.10 -9.86 -20.43
C TYR A 59 -13.12 -9.43 -21.92
N GLN A 60 -13.05 -8.13 -22.20
CA GLN A 60 -13.10 -7.61 -23.56
C GLN A 60 -11.70 -7.59 -24.17
N GLN A 61 -11.62 -7.65 -25.50
CA GLN A 61 -10.37 -7.41 -26.20
C GLN A 61 -9.92 -5.97 -25.98
N ALA A 62 -8.61 -5.73 -25.80
CA ALA A 62 -8.09 -4.39 -25.50
C ALA A 62 -8.46 -3.34 -26.56
N SER A 63 -8.63 -3.76 -27.82
CA SER A 63 -9.10 -2.91 -28.94
C SER A 63 -10.55 -2.46 -28.81
N GLN A 64 -11.38 -3.17 -28.04
CA GLN A 64 -12.81 -2.89 -27.86
C GLN A 64 -13.11 -2.06 -26.60
N ILE A 65 -12.11 -1.86 -25.74
CA ILE A 65 -12.24 -1.12 -24.48
C ILE A 65 -11.92 0.36 -24.74
N SER A 66 -12.72 1.25 -24.16
CA SER A 66 -12.48 2.70 -24.20
C SER A 66 -11.20 3.08 -23.44
N ASN A 67 -10.54 4.17 -23.86
CA ASN A 67 -9.21 4.52 -23.33
C ASN A 67 -9.21 4.89 -21.84
N ASP A 68 -10.33 5.33 -21.29
CA ASP A 68 -10.56 5.59 -19.86
C ASP A 68 -10.65 4.31 -19.02
N LYS A 69 -10.83 3.15 -19.64
CA LYS A 69 -11.00 1.85 -18.95
C LYS A 69 -9.83 0.90 -19.14
N LYS A 70 -8.78 1.35 -19.82
CA LYS A 70 -7.59 0.54 -20.10
C LYS A 70 -6.31 1.37 -20.01
N CYS A 71 -5.22 0.70 -19.70
CA CYS A 71 -3.89 1.29 -19.70
C CYS A 71 -2.93 0.39 -20.47
N SER A 72 -2.37 0.90 -21.57
CA SER A 72 -1.35 0.15 -22.32
C SER A 72 0.02 0.42 -21.70
N VAL A 73 0.76 -0.65 -21.44
CA VAL A 73 2.07 -0.59 -20.79
C VAL A 73 3.08 -1.38 -21.60
N ARG A 74 4.32 -0.91 -21.62
CA ARG A 74 5.38 -1.46 -22.47
C ARG A 74 6.10 -2.61 -21.77
N GLN A 75 6.72 -3.48 -22.57
CA GLN A 75 7.59 -4.52 -22.05
C GLN A 75 8.71 -3.92 -21.20
N GLY A 76 9.02 -4.55 -20.08
CA GLY A 76 10.10 -4.15 -19.18
C GLY A 76 9.71 -3.10 -18.14
N GLU A 77 8.57 -2.43 -18.28
CA GLU A 77 8.06 -1.49 -17.27
C GLU A 77 7.82 -2.19 -15.93
N LYS A 78 8.09 -1.45 -14.85
CA LYS A 78 8.02 -1.92 -13.47
C LYS A 78 7.12 -1.00 -12.67
N PHE A 79 6.26 -1.59 -11.85
CA PHE A 79 5.30 -0.86 -11.05
C PHE A 79 5.35 -1.34 -9.61
N PHE A 80 5.39 -0.39 -8.66
CA PHE A 80 5.18 -0.68 -7.26
C PHE A 80 3.68 -0.95 -7.02
N VAL A 81 3.37 -2.07 -6.38
CA VAL A 81 1.99 -2.47 -6.10
C VAL A 81 1.76 -2.62 -4.60
N SER A 82 0.66 -2.03 -4.14
CA SER A 82 0.20 -2.17 -2.77
C SER A 82 -0.49 -3.52 -2.54
N SER A 83 -1.13 -4.06 -3.58
CA SER A 83 -1.84 -5.34 -3.49
C SER A 83 -1.79 -6.14 -4.80
N ILE A 84 -1.78 -7.46 -4.66
CA ILE A 84 -1.96 -8.43 -5.75
C ILE A 84 -2.91 -9.52 -5.26
N ARG A 85 -4.07 -9.64 -5.89
CA ARG A 85 -5.01 -10.72 -5.69
C ARG A 85 -4.95 -11.68 -6.88
N ARG A 86 -4.47 -12.90 -6.62
CA ARG A 86 -4.22 -13.94 -7.63
C ARG A 86 -5.41 -14.86 -7.88
N SER A 87 -6.37 -14.89 -6.95
CA SER A 87 -7.60 -15.65 -7.05
C SER A 87 -8.78 -14.70 -6.95
N ILE A 88 -9.54 -14.61 -8.04
CA ILE A 88 -10.70 -13.73 -8.17
C ILE A 88 -11.93 -14.64 -8.25
N SER A 89 -12.58 -14.84 -7.10
CA SER A 89 -13.73 -15.73 -6.96
C SER A 89 -15.07 -15.10 -7.38
N ASN A 90 -15.14 -13.76 -7.41
CA ASN A 90 -16.40 -13.01 -7.51
C ASN A 90 -16.44 -12.14 -8.78
N SER A 91 -15.98 -12.68 -9.92
CA SER A 91 -16.15 -11.97 -11.19
C SER A 91 -17.44 -12.42 -11.87
N PRO A 92 -18.26 -11.49 -12.40
CA PRO A 92 -19.43 -11.85 -13.19
C PRO A 92 -19.02 -12.79 -14.33
N THR A 93 -19.88 -13.78 -14.64
CA THR A 93 -19.72 -14.57 -15.86
C THR A 93 -19.70 -13.61 -17.05
N PRO A 94 -18.62 -13.60 -17.87
CA PRO A 94 -18.50 -12.63 -18.94
C PRO A 94 -19.65 -12.83 -19.95
N PRO A 95 -20.40 -11.78 -20.32
CA PRO A 95 -21.63 -11.90 -21.11
C PRO A 95 -21.38 -12.42 -22.54
N LYS A 96 -20.23 -12.07 -23.11
CA LYS A 96 -19.57 -12.57 -24.33
C LYS A 96 -18.26 -11.79 -24.44
N GLY A 97 -17.14 -12.47 -24.62
CA GLY A 97 -15.82 -11.85 -24.56
C GLY A 97 -14.78 -12.70 -25.28
N ASN A 98 -13.51 -12.44 -24.99
CA ASN A 98 -12.43 -13.31 -25.48
C ASN A 98 -12.47 -14.70 -24.80
N SER A 99 -11.63 -15.62 -25.25
CA SER A 99 -11.53 -16.97 -24.66
C SER A 99 -10.87 -16.99 -23.27
N GLU A 100 -10.54 -15.83 -22.71
CA GLU A 100 -9.82 -15.72 -21.44
C GLU A 100 -10.80 -15.80 -20.27
N ARG A 101 -10.36 -16.48 -19.21
CA ARG A 101 -11.16 -16.67 -18.00
C ARG A 101 -10.66 -15.72 -16.93
N ILE A 102 -11.52 -15.41 -15.96
CA ILE A 102 -11.10 -14.58 -14.82
C ILE A 102 -9.87 -15.15 -14.10
N GLY A 103 -9.76 -16.48 -14.03
CA GLY A 103 -8.61 -17.17 -13.43
C GLY A 103 -7.28 -16.96 -14.18
N ASP A 104 -7.31 -16.41 -15.39
CA ASP A 104 -6.11 -16.04 -16.15
C ASP A 104 -5.59 -14.64 -15.79
N TYR A 105 -6.33 -13.90 -14.97
CA TYR A 105 -6.01 -12.54 -14.57
C TYR A 105 -5.54 -12.47 -13.12
N TRP A 106 -4.68 -11.49 -12.84
CA TRP A 106 -4.47 -10.98 -11.49
C TRP A 106 -5.15 -9.62 -11.36
N GLU A 107 -5.61 -9.35 -10.15
CA GLU A 107 -6.13 -8.05 -9.73
C GLU A 107 -5.00 -7.32 -8.97
N VAL A 108 -4.58 -6.15 -9.46
CA VAL A 108 -3.42 -5.39 -8.96
C VAL A 108 -3.83 -3.96 -8.60
N THR A 109 -3.37 -3.50 -7.44
CA THR A 109 -3.50 -2.10 -7.01
C THR A 109 -2.12 -1.48 -6.97
N PHE A 110 -1.94 -0.37 -7.69
CA PHE A 110 -0.66 0.33 -7.77
C PHE A 110 -0.48 1.29 -6.60
N GLU A 111 0.76 1.49 -6.17
CA GLU A 111 1.07 2.49 -5.14
C GLU A 111 0.83 3.91 -5.64
N GLN A 112 1.21 4.16 -6.90
CA GLN A 112 1.01 5.40 -7.63
C GLN A 112 0.02 5.20 -8.79
N PRO A 113 -0.77 6.23 -9.15
CA PRO A 113 -1.63 6.16 -10.33
C PRO A 113 -0.83 5.86 -11.59
N LEU A 114 -1.42 5.08 -12.49
CA LEU A 114 -0.83 4.87 -13.82
C LEU A 114 -0.92 6.17 -14.64
N SER A 115 -0.04 6.34 -15.62
CA SER A 115 -0.01 7.54 -16.46
C SER A 115 -1.31 7.81 -17.22
N CYS A 116 -2.06 6.74 -17.54
CA CYS A 116 -3.38 6.82 -18.20
C CYS A 116 -4.53 7.19 -17.25
N ASP A 117 -4.28 7.23 -15.93
CA ASP A 117 -5.30 7.26 -14.88
C ASP A 117 -5.05 8.41 -13.88
N GLN A 118 -4.29 9.42 -14.31
CA GLN A 118 -3.88 10.54 -13.44
C GLN A 118 -5.03 11.42 -12.94
N LEU A 119 -6.23 11.28 -13.51
CA LEU A 119 -7.44 12.05 -13.16
C LEU A 119 -8.42 11.28 -12.26
N SER A 120 -8.18 10.00 -11.98
CA SER A 120 -9.04 9.24 -11.09
C SER A 120 -8.78 9.62 -9.64
N GLU A 121 -9.84 10.02 -8.92
CA GLU A 121 -9.78 10.39 -7.50
C GLU A 121 -9.48 9.19 -6.56
N GLY A 122 -9.34 7.98 -7.10
CA GLY A 122 -9.08 6.75 -6.36
C GLY A 122 -7.84 5.99 -6.83
N LYS A 123 -7.48 4.93 -6.10
CA LYS A 123 -6.54 3.89 -6.58
C LYS A 123 -7.36 2.76 -7.19
N PRO A 124 -7.74 2.82 -8.48
CA PRO A 124 -8.53 1.75 -9.06
C PRO A 124 -7.74 0.46 -9.07
N THR A 125 -8.48 -0.63 -8.97
CA THR A 125 -7.89 -1.95 -9.09
C THR A 125 -7.94 -2.43 -10.53
N TRP A 126 -6.79 -2.84 -11.03
CA TRP A 126 -6.58 -3.20 -12.42
C TRP A 126 -6.49 -4.70 -12.60
N PHE A 127 -7.01 -5.18 -13.72
CA PHE A 127 -6.93 -6.56 -14.16
C PHE A 127 -5.83 -6.68 -15.20
N VAL A 128 -4.92 -7.61 -14.96
CA VAL A 128 -3.79 -7.89 -15.84
C VAL A 128 -3.68 -9.38 -16.15
N TYR A 129 -3.42 -9.72 -17.40
CA TYR A 129 -3.22 -11.10 -17.81
C TYR A 129 -1.93 -11.66 -17.18
N LYS A 130 -2.06 -12.68 -16.34
CA LYS A 130 -0.97 -13.13 -15.46
C LYS A 130 0.26 -13.66 -16.20
N LYS A 131 0.10 -14.15 -17.44
CA LYS A 131 1.23 -14.61 -18.28
C LYS A 131 2.08 -13.46 -18.82
N HIS A 132 1.58 -12.22 -18.79
CA HIS A 132 2.29 -11.05 -19.31
C HIS A 132 3.11 -10.31 -18.25
N ILE A 133 3.10 -10.79 -17.01
CA ILE A 133 3.75 -10.12 -15.90
C ILE A 133 4.52 -11.09 -15.01
N GLN A 134 5.50 -10.54 -14.30
CA GLN A 134 6.27 -11.22 -13.27
C GLN A 134 6.23 -10.38 -11.99
N GLU A 135 5.90 -11.02 -10.87
CA GLU A 135 6.11 -10.41 -9.55
C GLU A 135 7.58 -10.55 -9.16
N LEU A 136 8.21 -9.44 -8.83
CA LEU A 136 9.53 -9.38 -8.23
C LEU A 136 9.34 -9.12 -6.74
N LYS A 137 9.73 -10.09 -5.91
CA LYS A 137 9.80 -9.91 -4.46
C LYS A 137 11.10 -9.20 -4.14
N THR A 138 11.07 -8.03 -3.51
CA THR A 138 12.27 -7.47 -2.93
C THR A 138 12.50 -8.15 -1.58
N VAL A 139 13.61 -8.85 -1.43
CA VAL A 139 14.09 -9.25 -0.10
C VAL A 139 14.62 -7.98 0.55
N VAL A 140 13.98 -7.52 1.62
CA VAL A 140 14.56 -6.47 2.46
C VAL A 140 15.70 -7.15 3.22
N VAL A 141 16.93 -6.83 2.86
CA VAL A 141 18.11 -7.28 3.60
C VAL A 141 18.17 -6.43 4.88
N PRO A 142 18.24 -7.04 6.07
CA PRO A 142 18.27 -6.34 7.35
C PRO A 142 19.50 -5.45 7.53
#